data_AF-A0A3M7GWI1-F1
#
_entry.id   AF-A0A3M7GWI1-F1
#
_cell.length_a   1.000
_cell.length_b   1.000
_cell.length_c   1.000
_cell.angle_alpha   90.00
_cell.angle_beta   90.00
_cell.angle_gamma   90.00
#
_symmetry.space_group_name_H-M   'P 1'
#
loop_
_entity.id
_entity.type
_entity.pdbx_description
1 polymer ?
#
loop_
_entity_poly.entity_id
_entity_poly.type
_entity_poly.pdbx_seq_one_letter_code
_entity_poly.pdbx_strand_id
1 'polypeptide(L)'
;MSLTSPAGPIDPNQADNFEEIEKQFAVKVVEHMTTYWAILEKMPGSKLRLTKMDDEILEHFKSEFPDYDLKATINEDEMKSKEGKERWRNFINSYEKKIEDYNFGTMLRSNPSFEYGEKESIFAVRMQFYAIEIARQVSPAADNAS
;
A
#
# COMPACT_ATOMS: atom_id res chain seq x y z
N MET A 1 -37.44 -5.64 17.05
CA MET A 1 -36.76 -4.46 17.59
C MET A 1 -35.87 -3.93 16.48
N SER A 2 -36.19 -2.75 15.95
CA SER A 2 -35.44 -2.10 14.86
C SER A 2 -34.65 -0.95 15.48
N LEU A 3 -33.33 -0.94 15.30
CA LEU A 3 -32.48 0.15 15.77
C LEU A 3 -32.60 1.30 14.76
N THR A 4 -33.35 2.32 15.15
CA THR A 4 -33.40 3.61 14.46
C THR A 4 -32.20 4.44 14.91
N SER A 5 -31.35 4.84 13.97
CA SER A 5 -30.38 5.92 14.15
C SER A 5 -30.98 7.22 13.57
N PRO A 6 -30.68 8.40 14.14
CA PRO A 6 -31.30 9.67 13.73
C PRO A 6 -30.82 10.22 12.37
N ALA A 7 -29.87 9.54 11.71
CA ALA A 7 -29.51 9.80 10.33
C ALA A 7 -30.28 8.81 9.46
N GLY A 8 -31.14 9.31 8.58
CA GLY A 8 -31.96 8.53 7.66
C GLY A 8 -31.15 7.63 6.71
N PRO A 9 -31.82 6.96 5.75
CA PRO A 9 -31.14 6.15 4.75
C PRO A 9 -30.04 6.97 4.06
N ILE A 10 -28.83 6.43 4.00
CA ILE A 10 -27.68 7.10 3.39
C ILE A 10 -27.97 7.24 1.89
N ASP A 11 -28.33 8.45 1.46
CA ASP A 11 -28.59 8.79 0.07
C ASP A 11 -27.26 8.90 -0.70
N PRO A 12 -26.97 8.03 -1.69
CA PRO A 12 -25.71 8.04 -2.44
C PRO A 12 -25.54 9.27 -3.35
N ASN A 13 -26.54 10.17 -3.39
CA ASN A 13 -26.51 11.43 -4.16
C ASN A 13 -26.19 12.66 -3.30
N GLN A 14 -26.05 12.52 -1.97
CA GLN A 14 -25.49 13.57 -1.11
C GLN A 14 -23.97 13.45 -1.04
N ALA A 15 -23.30 13.56 -2.19
CA ALA A 15 -21.84 13.66 -2.29
C ALA A 15 -21.33 15.03 -1.78
N ASP A 16 -22.00 15.62 -0.80
CA ASP A 16 -21.69 16.90 -0.16
C ASP A 16 -20.82 16.63 1.08
N ASN A 17 -19.71 15.91 0.87
CA ASN A 17 -18.68 15.79 1.90
C ASN A 17 -17.34 15.32 1.32
N PHE A 18 -17.02 15.71 0.08
CA PHE A 18 -15.71 15.43 -0.52
C PHE A 18 -14.58 15.83 0.43
N GLU A 19 -14.65 17.00 1.07
CA GLU A 19 -13.64 17.47 2.00
C GLU A 19 -13.55 16.62 3.30
N GLU A 20 -14.67 16.21 3.89
CA GLU A 20 -14.64 15.36 5.08
C GLU A 20 -14.18 13.93 4.76
N ILE A 21 -14.57 13.40 3.60
CA ILE A 21 -14.11 12.10 3.10
C ILE A 21 -12.60 12.15 2.84
N GLU A 22 -12.10 13.22 2.21
CA GLU A 22 -10.67 13.45 1.97
C GLU A 22 -9.89 13.59 3.29
N LYS A 23 -10.44 14.30 4.29
CA LYS A 23 -9.85 14.38 5.62
C LYS A 23 -9.77 13.02 6.29
N GLN A 24 -10.85 12.25 6.32
CA GLN A 24 -10.87 10.92 6.91
C GLN A 24 -9.93 9.96 6.17
N PHE A 25 -9.85 10.11 4.85
CA PHE A 25 -8.93 9.36 4.02
C PHE A 25 -7.48 9.66 4.37
N ALA A 26 -7.10 10.95 4.44
CA ALA A 26 -5.77 11.39 4.84
C ALA A 26 -5.42 10.89 6.25
N VAL A 27 -6.35 10.95 7.20
CA VAL A 27 -6.16 10.42 8.56
C VAL A 27 -5.82 8.92 8.53
N LYS A 28 -6.57 8.11 7.78
CA LYS A 28 -6.29 6.67 7.67
C LYS A 28 -4.95 6.38 6.99
N VAL A 29 -4.59 7.13 5.96
CA VAL A 29 -3.30 7.00 5.26
C VAL A 29 -2.13 7.29 6.22
N VAL A 30 -2.23 8.38 6.98
CA VAL A 30 -1.21 8.79 7.95
C VAL A 30 -1.14 7.81 9.13
N GLU A 31 -2.28 7.34 9.64
CA GLU A 31 -2.33 6.33 10.70
C GLU A 31 -1.67 5.02 10.28
N HIS A 32 -1.94 4.53 9.06
CA HIS A 32 -1.28 3.34 8.51
C HIS A 32 0.23 3.54 8.39
N MET A 33 0.67 4.67 7.82
CA MET A 33 2.10 5.01 7.68
C MET A 33 2.80 5.04 9.04
N THR A 34 2.21 5.73 10.02
CA THR A 34 2.77 5.89 11.36
C THR A 34 2.84 4.55 12.09
N THR A 35 1.78 3.74 11.98
CA THR A 35 1.74 2.39 12.55
C THR A 35 2.83 1.50 11.97
N TYR A 36 2.98 1.52 10.64
CA TYR A 36 4.00 0.73 9.96
C TYR A 36 5.41 1.17 10.35
N TRP A 37 5.67 2.48 10.39
CA TRP A 37 6.97 3.02 10.82
C TRP A 37 7.31 2.62 12.27
N ALA A 38 6.36 2.78 13.20
CA ALA A 38 6.55 2.39 14.60
C ALA A 38 6.84 0.90 14.78
N ILE A 39 6.37 0.04 13.87
CA ILE A 39 6.73 -1.39 13.85
C ILE A 39 8.17 -1.56 13.36
N LEU A 40 8.57 -0.88 12.28
CA LEU A 40 9.94 -0.92 11.76
C LEU A 40 10.98 -0.41 12.77
N GLU A 41 10.64 0.59 13.58
CA GLU A 41 11.51 1.10 14.65
C GLU A 41 11.75 0.05 15.76
N LYS A 42 10.79 -0.85 15.98
CA LYS A 42 10.87 -1.87 17.04
C LYS A 42 11.47 -3.19 16.57
N MET A 43 11.36 -3.49 15.28
CA MET A 43 11.85 -4.75 14.72
C MET A 43 12.28 -4.61 13.25
N PRO A 44 13.32 -5.35 12.83
CA PRO A 44 13.75 -5.32 11.44
C PRO A 44 12.63 -5.82 10.53
N GLY A 45 12.39 -5.09 9.44
CA GLY A 45 11.33 -5.40 8.47
C GLY A 45 11.40 -6.83 7.91
N SER A 46 12.59 -7.44 7.83
CA SER A 46 12.76 -8.84 7.41
C SER A 46 12.02 -9.87 8.27
N LYS A 47 11.66 -9.53 9.53
CA LYS A 47 10.86 -10.39 10.42
C LYS A 47 9.38 -10.02 10.46
N LEU A 48 8.98 -8.96 9.76
CA LEU A 48 7.61 -8.47 9.75
C LEU A 48 6.79 -9.27 8.73
N ARG A 49 5.61 -9.72 9.14
CA ARG A 49 4.60 -10.25 8.22
C ARG A 49 3.52 -9.19 8.06
N LEU A 50 3.34 -8.69 6.84
CA LEU A 50 2.34 -7.67 6.54
C LEU A 50 0.94 -8.29 6.44
N THR A 51 0.87 -9.49 5.88
CA THR A 51 -0.37 -10.24 5.70
C THR A 51 -0.15 -11.73 5.99
N LYS A 52 -1.26 -12.47 6.06
CA LYS A 52 -1.20 -13.94 6.17
C LYS A 52 -0.78 -14.61 4.86
N MET A 53 -0.81 -13.89 3.74
CA MET A 53 -0.58 -14.41 2.38
C MET A 53 0.68 -13.81 1.74
N ASP A 54 1.64 -13.32 2.54
CA ASP A 54 2.84 -12.65 2.02
C ASP A 54 3.59 -13.49 0.97
N ASP A 55 3.69 -14.81 1.19
CA ASP A 55 4.30 -15.74 0.24
C ASP A 55 3.55 -15.75 -1.11
N GLU A 56 2.21 -15.84 -1.11
CA GLU A 56 1.39 -15.80 -2.34
C GLU A 56 1.50 -14.44 -3.05
N ILE A 57 1.51 -13.34 -2.29
CA ILE A 57 1.66 -11.98 -2.84
C ILE A 57 3.03 -11.82 -3.49
N LEU A 58 4.09 -12.34 -2.86
CA LEU A 58 5.44 -12.28 -3.38
C LEU A 58 5.58 -13.09 -4.67
N GLU A 59 5.07 -14.31 -4.71
CA GLU A 59 5.13 -15.17 -5.90
C GLU A 59 4.38 -14.56 -7.08
N HIS A 60 3.17 -14.06 -6.82
CA HIS A 60 2.37 -13.37 -7.84
C HIS A 60 3.07 -12.09 -8.32
N PHE A 61 3.64 -11.31 -7.40
CA PHE A 61 4.37 -10.09 -7.76
C PHE A 61 5.59 -10.38 -8.63
N LYS A 62 6.39 -11.39 -8.29
CA LYS A 62 7.53 -11.82 -9.11
C LYS A 62 7.12 -12.33 -10.50
N SER A 63 5.95 -12.95 -10.60
CA SER A 63 5.43 -13.43 -11.89
C SER A 63 4.90 -12.29 -12.77
N GLU A 64 4.25 -11.29 -12.19
CA GLU A 64 3.64 -10.17 -12.91
C GLU A 64 4.65 -9.04 -13.20
N PHE A 65 5.63 -8.87 -12.32
CA PHE A 65 6.65 -7.83 -12.37
C PHE A 65 8.07 -8.42 -12.25
N PRO A 66 8.49 -9.33 -13.14
CA PRO A 66 9.78 -10.02 -13.06
C PRO A 66 10.98 -9.06 -13.20
N ASP A 67 10.83 -7.99 -13.98
CA ASP A 67 11.88 -6.98 -14.24
C ASP A 67 11.85 -5.81 -13.23
N TYR A 68 11.03 -5.89 -12.18
CA TYR A 68 10.88 -4.77 -11.25
C TYR A 68 12.07 -4.66 -10.29
N ASP A 69 12.78 -3.54 -10.38
CA ASP A 69 13.92 -3.29 -9.51
C ASP A 69 13.47 -2.79 -8.13
N LEU A 70 13.57 -3.67 -7.13
CA LEU A 70 13.17 -3.41 -5.75
C LEU A 70 14.13 -2.49 -4.99
N LYS A 71 15.35 -2.30 -5.51
CA LYS A 71 16.41 -1.48 -4.91
C LYS A 71 16.41 -0.06 -5.47
N ALA A 72 15.96 0.10 -6.71
CA ALA A 72 15.81 1.39 -7.34
C ALA A 72 14.69 2.21 -6.70
N THR A 73 14.77 3.51 -6.93
CA THR A 73 13.63 4.41 -6.66
C THR A 73 12.51 4.06 -7.62
N ILE A 74 11.30 3.86 -7.08
CA ILE A 74 10.11 3.52 -7.84
C ILE A 74 9.88 4.58 -8.92
N ASN A 75 9.74 4.11 -10.16
CA ASN A 75 9.42 4.98 -11.28
C ASN A 75 7.90 5.22 -11.34
N GLU A 76 7.47 6.35 -10.80
CA GLU A 76 6.06 6.75 -10.83
C GLU A 76 5.49 6.86 -12.25
N ASP A 77 6.31 7.21 -13.24
CA ASP A 77 5.87 7.33 -14.62
C ASP A 77 5.47 5.96 -15.19
N GLU A 78 6.27 4.92 -14.92
CA GLU A 78 5.94 3.56 -15.31
C GLU A 78 4.69 3.04 -14.60
N MET A 79 4.52 3.33 -13.30
CA MET A 79 3.30 2.97 -12.58
C MET A 79 2.06 3.70 -13.14
N LYS A 80 2.22 4.95 -13.59
CA LYS A 80 1.14 5.79 -14.12
C LYS A 80 0.91 5.59 -15.61
N SER A 81 1.82 4.90 -16.30
CA SER A 81 1.70 4.51 -17.70
C SER A 81 0.45 3.65 -17.92
N LYS A 82 0.01 3.55 -19.18
CA LYS A 82 -1.17 2.76 -19.51
C LYS A 82 -0.98 1.28 -19.13
N GLU A 83 0.16 0.71 -19.50
CA GLU A 83 0.51 -0.67 -19.20
C GLU A 83 0.68 -0.90 -17.70
N GLY A 84 1.37 -0.01 -16.99
CA GLY A 84 1.55 -0.10 -15.54
C GLY A 84 0.23 -0.04 -14.79
N LYS A 85 -0.67 0.86 -15.17
CA LYS A 85 -2.03 0.93 -14.59
C LYS A 85 -2.82 -0.34 -14.81
N GLU A 86 -2.79 -0.92 -16.00
CA GLU A 86 -3.50 -2.16 -16.31
C GLU A 86 -2.92 -3.35 -15.53
N ARG A 87 -1.59 -3.50 -15.48
CA ARG A 87 -0.92 -4.55 -14.70
C ARG A 87 -1.23 -4.45 -13.21
N TRP A 88 -1.02 -3.26 -12.63
CA TRP A 88 -1.33 -3.05 -11.22
C TRP A 88 -2.81 -3.28 -10.92
N ARG A 89 -3.72 -2.83 -11.78
CA ARG A 89 -5.16 -3.06 -11.59
C ARG A 89 -5.52 -4.55 -11.57
N ASN A 90 -4.97 -5.35 -12.49
CA ASN A 90 -5.19 -6.79 -12.53
C ASN A 90 -4.63 -7.48 -11.28
N PHE A 91 -3.41 -7.10 -10.88
CA PHE A 91 -2.78 -7.58 -9.66
C PHE A 91 -3.63 -7.26 -8.43
N ILE A 92 -4.02 -6.00 -8.25
CA ILE A 92 -4.82 -5.51 -7.10
C ILE A 92 -6.17 -6.24 -7.04
N ASN A 93 -6.90 -6.34 -8.16
CA ASN A 93 -8.21 -6.98 -8.22
C ASN A 93 -8.18 -8.48 -7.85
N SER A 94 -7.04 -9.15 -8.04
CA SER A 94 -6.88 -10.55 -7.63
C SER A 94 -6.99 -10.75 -6.11
N TYR A 95 -6.87 -9.69 -5.33
CA TYR A 95 -6.93 -9.70 -3.86
C TYR A 95 -8.20 -9.07 -3.28
N GLU A 96 -9.16 -8.63 -4.11
CA GLU A 96 -10.37 -7.94 -3.65
C GLU A 96 -11.13 -8.69 -2.54
N LYS A 97 -11.21 -10.02 -2.64
CA LYS A 97 -11.92 -10.88 -1.69
C LYS A 97 -11.01 -11.55 -0.67
N LYS A 98 -9.71 -11.29 -0.75
CA LYS A 98 -8.67 -11.93 0.04
C LYS A 98 -8.09 -10.98 1.09
N ILE A 99 -7.92 -9.72 0.73
CA ILE A 99 -7.31 -8.68 1.57
C ILE A 99 -8.34 -7.58 1.84
N GLU A 100 -8.53 -7.26 3.11
CA GLU A 100 -9.38 -6.14 3.51
C GLU A 100 -8.71 -4.81 3.15
N ASP A 101 -9.51 -3.87 2.65
CA ASP A 101 -9.05 -2.55 2.17
C ASP A 101 -7.92 -2.64 1.13
N TYR A 102 -7.90 -3.69 0.30
CA TYR A 102 -6.86 -3.96 -0.71
C TYR A 102 -6.55 -2.76 -1.63
N ASN A 103 -7.56 -1.94 -1.93
CA ASN A 103 -7.51 -0.77 -2.79
C ASN A 103 -7.43 0.57 -2.03
N PHE A 104 -7.35 0.55 -0.70
CA PHE A 104 -7.27 1.76 0.12
C PHE A 104 -5.89 2.40 0.00
N GLY A 105 -5.81 3.73 -0.04
CA GLY A 105 -4.54 4.43 -0.20
C GLY A 105 -3.63 4.32 1.02
N THR A 106 -2.34 4.44 0.78
CA THR A 106 -1.27 4.41 1.78
C THR A 106 -0.03 5.13 1.25
N MET A 107 0.91 5.44 2.15
CA MET A 107 2.20 6.01 1.80
C MET A 107 3.23 4.89 1.65
N LEU A 108 3.89 4.85 0.50
CA LEU A 108 4.97 3.92 0.20
C LEU A 108 6.26 4.70 0.00
N ARG A 109 7.37 4.21 0.56
CA ARG A 109 8.69 4.80 0.33
C ARG A 109 9.13 4.57 -1.11
N SER A 110 9.49 5.65 -1.80
CA SER A 110 9.94 5.61 -3.19
C SER A 110 11.20 4.76 -3.32
N ASN A 111 12.09 4.80 -2.34
CA ASN A 111 13.28 3.96 -2.27
C ASN A 111 13.36 3.24 -0.91
N PRO A 112 13.77 1.96 -0.84
CA PRO A 112 13.94 1.26 0.44
C PRO A 112 14.98 1.91 1.38
N SER A 113 15.96 2.65 0.83
CA SER A 113 17.01 3.34 1.57
C SER A 113 16.60 4.71 2.12
N PHE A 114 15.41 5.22 1.77
CA PHE A 114 14.94 6.52 2.25
C PHE A 114 14.02 6.39 3.47
N GLU A 115 13.97 7.45 4.26
CA GLU A 115 12.97 7.64 5.31
C GLU A 115 11.66 8.19 4.72
N TYR A 116 10.57 8.14 5.49
CA TYR A 116 9.31 8.77 5.07
C TYR A 116 9.47 10.29 5.02
N GLY A 117 9.63 10.83 3.81
CA GLY A 117 9.66 12.25 3.51
C GLY A 117 8.63 12.65 2.46
N GLU A 118 8.38 13.95 2.29
CA GLU A 118 7.41 14.48 1.32
C GLU A 118 7.76 14.11 -0.13
N LYS A 119 9.07 14.08 -0.47
CA LYS A 119 9.56 13.79 -1.82
C LYS A 119 9.98 12.32 -1.98
N GLU A 120 10.20 11.67 -0.86
CA GLU A 120 10.72 10.32 -0.71
C GLU A 120 9.60 9.29 -0.53
N SER A 121 8.34 9.75 -0.45
CA SER A 121 7.17 8.90 -0.33
C SER A 121 6.23 9.14 -1.51
N ILE A 122 5.68 8.07 -2.04
CA ILE A 122 4.66 8.10 -3.08
C ILE A 122 3.34 7.59 -2.52
N PHE A 123 2.25 8.10 -3.07
CA PHE A 123 0.93 7.60 -2.78
C PHE A 123 0.66 6.33 -3.59
N ALA A 124 0.34 5.24 -2.91
CA ALA A 124 0.06 3.93 -3.49
C ALA A 124 -1.18 3.31 -2.82
N VAL A 125 -1.76 2.27 -3.40
CA VAL A 125 -2.79 1.49 -2.69
C VAL A 125 -2.16 0.41 -1.81
N ARG A 126 -2.93 -0.09 -0.84
CA ARG A 126 -2.51 -1.08 0.16
C ARG A 126 -1.88 -2.32 -0.49
N MET A 127 -2.45 -2.84 -1.58
CA MET A 127 -1.85 -3.97 -2.30
C MET A 127 -0.53 -3.64 -3.00
N GLN A 128 -0.36 -2.43 -3.52
CA GLN A 128 0.93 -1.99 -4.09
C GLN A 128 1.98 -1.92 -2.99
N PHE A 129 1.62 -1.35 -1.84
CA PHE A 129 2.47 -1.29 -0.67
C PHE A 129 2.89 -2.68 -0.18
N TYR A 130 1.94 -3.61 -0.03
CA TYR A 130 2.26 -4.98 0.39
C TYR A 130 3.18 -5.67 -0.60
N ALA A 131 2.85 -5.66 -1.88
CA ALA A 131 3.66 -6.33 -2.90
C ALA A 131 5.12 -5.84 -2.89
N ILE A 132 5.31 -4.51 -2.84
CA ILE A 132 6.63 -3.89 -2.89
C ILE A 132 7.40 -4.10 -1.58
N GLU A 133 6.79 -3.85 -0.42
CA GLU A 133 7.50 -4.01 0.86
C GLU A 133 7.79 -5.48 1.18
N ILE A 134 6.89 -6.42 0.88
CA ILE A 134 7.15 -7.87 1.04
C ILE A 134 8.32 -8.29 0.15
N ALA A 135 8.32 -7.84 -1.11
CA ALA A 135 9.39 -8.15 -2.03
C ALA A 135 10.75 -7.57 -1.57
N ARG A 136 10.76 -6.35 -1.03
CA ARG A 136 11.94 -5.72 -0.41
C ARG A 136 12.43 -6.48 0.84
N GLN A 137 11.53 -7.04 1.64
CA GLN A 137 11.89 -7.81 2.84
C GLN A 137 12.55 -9.15 2.51
N VAL A 138 12.07 -9.84 1.46
CA VAL A 138 12.56 -11.17 1.06
C VAL A 138 13.77 -11.12 0.14
N SER A 139 13.98 -10.00 -0.57
CA SER A 139 15.24 -9.71 -1.22
C SER A 139 16.10 -8.86 -0.27
N PRO A 140 16.78 -9.45 0.74
CA PRO A 140 17.68 -8.68 1.56
C PRO A 140 18.68 -8.03 0.60
N ALA A 141 18.67 -6.70 0.58
CA ALA A 141 19.86 -5.98 0.18
C ALA A 141 20.99 -6.63 0.97
N ALA A 142 21.97 -7.18 0.26
CA ALA A 142 23.25 -7.50 0.86
C ALA A 142 23.64 -6.27 1.70
N ASP A 143 23.70 -6.50 3.00
CA ASP A 143 24.46 -5.77 4.01
C ASP A 143 24.97 -4.40 3.56
N ASN A 144 24.42 -3.33 4.14
CA ASN A 144 25.19 -2.12 4.36
C ASN A 144 25.11 -1.78 5.84
N ALA A 145 25.78 -2.62 6.62
CA ALA A 145 26.59 -2.13 7.70
C ALA A 145 27.94 -1.71 7.09
N SER A 146 28.18 -0.41 6.98
CA SER A 146 29.53 0.18 6.95
C SER A 146 29.45 1.60 7.50
#